data_AF-A0AAX3MNW3-F1
#
_entry.id   AF-A0AAX3MNW3-F1
#
_cell.length_a   1.000
_cell.length_b   1.000
_cell.length_c   1.000
_cell.angle_alpha   90.00
_cell.angle_beta   90.00
_cell.angle_gamma   90.00
#
_symmetry.space_group_name_H-M   'P 1'
#
loop_
_entity.id
_entity.type
_entity.pdbx_description
1 polymer ?
#
loop_
_entity_poly.entity_id
_entity_poly.type
_entity_poly.pdbx_seq_one_letter_code
_entity_poly.pdbx_strand_id
1 'polypeptide(L)'
;MKMFLLIINILLIFPALAQSPSLTAEQTVRQIYQDYTGGTSVPYFGDGGEKAITSVRMQKALTLNDNLTLPGNIGWLDYDPVCDCQDYGDLVLENVAITQTDADHAAAIVRFRLYKEDKEKITQTLKMVAENGRWVIDDVVSSHGSVWQAVNGENEKILTVLASLQKEQPEAFVDELFEHIADYSWPWTWVVSDTYRQAVNAFYKTTFRNGSNSDEDMQTERQFIYDNPICFGEETLFSHIDEIRTLEKNADAARIHVRFSLTNGNSEEQDLVLQKHEGKWEIMDFIRPGSGSLLKQIEAKTTDRLKQGTE
;
A
#
# COMPACT_ATOMS: atom_id res chain seq x y z
N MET A 1 21.98 63.50 24.84
CA MET A 1 22.03 62.03 25.07
C MET A 1 20.63 61.47 24.89
N LYS A 2 20.52 60.38 24.13
CA LYS A 2 19.28 59.88 23.49
C LYS A 2 18.27 59.30 24.49
N MET A 3 17.00 59.67 24.33
CA MET A 3 15.83 59.13 25.02
C MET A 3 15.40 57.84 24.32
N PHE A 4 15.55 56.69 24.98
CA PHE A 4 15.09 55.40 24.45
C PHE A 4 13.61 55.23 24.80
N LEU A 5 12.75 55.21 23.77
CA LEU A 5 11.37 54.75 23.85
C LEU A 5 11.35 53.22 23.77
N LEU A 6 10.79 52.57 24.80
CA LEU A 6 10.52 51.14 24.82
C LEU A 6 9.13 50.89 24.23
N ILE A 7 9.04 50.30 23.05
CA ILE A 7 7.77 49.86 22.43
C ILE A 7 7.49 48.44 22.90
N ILE A 8 6.42 48.25 23.67
CA ILE A 8 5.92 46.94 24.09
C ILE A 8 5.08 46.36 22.94
N ASN A 9 5.59 45.33 22.26
CA ASN A 9 4.83 44.51 21.33
C ASN A 9 4.00 43.48 22.11
N ILE A 10 2.70 43.71 22.23
CA ILE A 10 1.74 42.72 22.74
C ILE A 10 1.44 41.75 21.58
N LEU A 11 2.04 40.57 21.61
CA LEU A 11 1.65 39.43 20.78
C LEU A 11 0.29 38.91 21.29
N LEU A 12 -0.78 39.27 20.60
CA LEU A 12 -2.09 38.63 20.77
C LEU A 12 -2.00 37.22 20.18
N ILE A 13 -1.72 36.23 21.04
CA ILE A 13 -1.89 34.82 20.72
C ILE A 13 -3.40 34.56 20.75
N PHE A 14 -4.06 34.70 19.61
CA PHE A 14 -5.42 34.19 19.47
C PHE A 14 -5.35 32.65 19.59
N PRO A 15 -6.05 32.03 20.55
CA PRO A 15 -6.25 30.59 20.48
C PRO A 15 -6.94 30.31 19.14
N ALA A 16 -6.34 29.44 18.33
CA ALA A 16 -7.01 28.92 17.14
C ALA A 16 -8.32 28.28 17.64
N LEU A 17 -9.44 28.98 17.47
CA LEU A 17 -10.75 28.40 17.71
C LEU A 17 -10.87 27.22 16.78
N ALA A 18 -11.02 26.02 17.33
CA ALA A 18 -11.32 24.82 16.55
C ALA A 18 -12.52 25.15 15.66
N GLN A 19 -12.29 25.21 14.35
CA GLN A 19 -13.33 25.55 13.39
C GLN A 19 -14.37 24.44 13.44
N SER A 20 -15.57 24.77 13.94
CA SER A 20 -16.68 23.82 13.96
C SER A 20 -16.98 23.35 12.54
N PRO A 21 -17.31 22.07 12.33
CA PRO A 21 -17.64 21.57 11.01
C PRO A 21 -18.77 22.36 10.34
N SER A 22 -18.63 22.60 9.04
CA SER A 22 -19.64 23.32 8.25
C SER A 22 -20.94 22.53 8.06
N LEU A 23 -20.86 21.21 8.17
CA LEU A 23 -21.98 20.27 8.13
C LEU A 23 -22.04 19.48 9.43
N THR A 24 -23.23 18.99 9.77
CA THR A 24 -23.38 17.96 10.81
C THR A 24 -22.91 16.60 10.29
N ALA A 25 -22.59 15.67 11.20
CA ALA A 25 -22.22 14.30 10.81
C ALA A 25 -23.31 13.63 9.96
N GLU A 26 -24.60 13.83 10.28
CA GLU A 26 -25.71 13.28 9.48
C GLU A 26 -25.72 13.82 8.04
N GLN A 27 -25.57 15.14 7.89
CA GLN A 27 -25.54 15.79 6.57
C GLN A 27 -24.37 15.29 5.74
N THR A 28 -23.18 15.18 6.34
CA THR A 28 -22.01 14.63 5.67
C THR A 28 -22.22 13.19 5.22
N VAL A 29 -22.75 12.32 6.09
CA VAL A 29 -23.05 10.92 5.73
C VAL A 29 -24.05 10.85 4.59
N ARG A 30 -25.14 11.62 4.64
CA ARG A 30 -26.12 11.66 3.55
C ARG A 30 -25.52 12.14 2.24
N GLN A 31 -24.61 13.11 2.28
CA GLN A 31 -23.92 13.58 1.09
C GLN A 31 -23.03 12.50 0.47
N ILE A 32 -22.26 11.76 1.28
CA ILE A 32 -21.44 10.64 0.78
C ILE A 32 -22.31 9.61 0.05
N TYR A 33 -23.44 9.21 0.65
CA TYR A 33 -24.34 8.21 0.04
C TYR A 33 -25.15 8.73 -1.16
N GLN A 34 -25.27 10.07 -1.33
CA GLN A 34 -25.93 10.63 -2.52
C GLN A 34 -25.13 10.33 -3.79
N ASP A 35 -23.79 10.27 -3.70
CA ASP A 35 -22.93 10.01 -4.85
C ASP A 35 -23.08 8.58 -5.40
N TYR A 36 -23.66 7.65 -4.61
CA TYR A 36 -23.98 6.27 -5.02
C TYR A 36 -25.30 6.15 -5.78
N THR A 37 -25.96 7.28 -6.13
CA THR A 37 -27.20 7.28 -6.92
C THR A 37 -26.98 7.85 -8.32
N GLY A 38 -27.46 7.16 -9.37
CA GLY A 38 -27.53 7.75 -10.71
C GLY A 38 -26.22 7.90 -11.49
N GLY A 39 -25.17 7.13 -11.15
CA GLY A 39 -23.94 7.03 -11.95
C GLY A 39 -22.98 8.21 -11.84
N THR A 40 -23.05 8.98 -10.75
CA THR A 40 -22.05 9.99 -10.41
C THR A 40 -20.71 9.37 -10.01
N SER A 41 -19.63 10.16 -10.09
CA SER A 41 -18.31 9.74 -9.58
C SER A 41 -18.38 9.62 -8.06
N VAL A 42 -18.43 8.39 -7.56
CA VAL A 42 -18.36 8.10 -6.12
C VAL A 42 -16.99 8.48 -5.57
N PRO A 43 -16.91 9.07 -4.35
CA PRO A 43 -15.64 9.32 -3.69
C PRO A 43 -14.93 8.00 -3.36
N TYR A 44 -13.69 7.84 -3.81
CA TYR A 44 -12.91 6.66 -3.51
C TYR A 44 -12.45 6.67 -2.04
N PHE A 45 -12.58 5.54 -1.35
CA PHE A 45 -12.26 5.45 0.08
C PHE A 45 -10.78 5.75 0.39
N GLY A 46 -9.88 5.43 -0.55
CA GLY A 46 -8.45 5.74 -0.47
C GLY A 46 -8.06 7.13 -0.96
N ASP A 47 -9.00 7.97 -1.43
CA ASP A 47 -8.65 9.32 -1.89
C ASP A 47 -8.12 10.18 -0.74
N GLY A 48 -7.00 10.85 -0.99
CA GLY A 48 -6.36 11.77 -0.05
C GLY A 48 -6.71 13.25 -0.27
N GLY A 49 -6.22 14.11 0.62
CA GLY A 49 -6.27 15.57 0.47
C GLY A 49 -7.69 16.15 0.56
N GLU A 50 -8.02 17.08 -0.35
CA GLU A 50 -9.32 17.78 -0.32
C GLU A 50 -10.50 16.84 -0.58
N LYS A 51 -10.28 15.76 -1.34
CA LYS A 51 -11.30 14.75 -1.67
C LYS A 51 -11.48 13.68 -0.60
N ALA A 52 -10.59 13.62 0.40
CA ALA A 52 -10.63 12.58 1.42
C ALA A 52 -11.96 12.59 2.18
N ILE A 53 -12.65 11.45 2.13
CA ILE A 53 -13.83 11.18 2.95
C ILE A 53 -13.47 10.49 4.28
N THR A 54 -12.22 10.06 4.45
CA THR A 54 -11.75 9.36 5.65
C THR A 54 -10.80 10.21 6.50
N SER A 55 -10.66 9.87 7.78
CA SER A 55 -9.77 10.55 8.73
C SER A 55 -8.29 10.45 8.37
N VAL A 56 -7.47 11.34 8.94
CA VAL A 56 -6.00 11.27 8.84
C VAL A 56 -5.47 9.93 9.35
N ARG A 57 -6.11 9.37 10.40
CA ARG A 57 -5.73 8.06 10.97
C ARG A 57 -5.96 6.93 9.98
N MET A 58 -7.12 6.90 9.34
CA MET A 58 -7.43 5.91 8.29
C MET A 58 -6.51 6.07 7.08
N GLN A 59 -6.32 7.30 6.61
CA GLN A 59 -5.44 7.60 5.46
C GLN A 59 -4.00 7.14 5.67
N LYS A 60 -3.48 7.22 6.90
CA LYS A 60 -2.15 6.68 7.24
C LYS A 60 -2.10 5.16 7.13
N ALA A 61 -3.15 4.46 7.57
CA ALA A 61 -3.22 3.00 7.47
C ALA A 61 -3.34 2.54 6.01
N LEU A 62 -4.16 3.23 5.20
CA LEU A 62 -4.33 2.94 3.77
C LEU A 62 -3.05 3.24 2.99
N THR A 63 -2.44 4.41 3.18
CA THR A 63 -1.15 4.74 2.54
C THR A 63 -0.07 3.74 2.89
N LEU A 64 -0.04 3.28 4.14
CA LEU A 64 0.89 2.23 4.55
C LEU A 64 0.57 0.91 3.85
N ASN A 65 -0.69 0.51 3.77
CA ASN A 65 -1.11 -0.72 3.07
C ASN A 65 -0.81 -0.68 1.57
N ASP A 66 -1.00 0.45 0.89
CA ASP A 66 -0.66 0.63 -0.52
C ASP A 66 0.85 0.52 -0.75
N ASN A 67 1.65 1.16 0.10
CA ASN A 67 3.11 0.99 0.08
C ASN A 67 3.51 -0.45 0.40
N LEU A 68 2.70 -1.09 1.24
CA LEU A 68 2.76 -2.48 1.58
C LEU A 68 1.93 -3.38 0.63
N THR A 69 1.80 -3.00 -0.64
CA THR A 69 1.20 -3.86 -1.67
C THR A 69 2.16 -4.01 -2.86
N LEU A 70 2.15 -5.19 -3.50
CA LEU A 70 2.94 -5.43 -4.72
C LEU A 70 2.52 -4.50 -5.86
N PRO A 71 3.45 -3.99 -6.67
CA PRO A 71 3.11 -3.28 -7.90
C PRO A 71 2.16 -4.11 -8.78
N GLY A 72 1.01 -3.52 -9.13
CA GLY A 72 -0.02 -4.18 -9.94
C GLY A 72 -1.09 -4.94 -9.14
N ASN A 73 -0.89 -5.17 -7.83
CA ASN A 73 -1.94 -5.65 -6.95
C ASN A 73 -2.80 -4.49 -6.47
N ILE A 74 -4.09 -4.77 -6.23
CA ILE A 74 -5.07 -3.74 -5.82
C ILE A 74 -4.90 -3.35 -4.34
N GLY A 75 -4.34 -4.23 -3.52
CA GLY A 75 -4.17 -4.01 -2.07
C GLY A 75 -5.43 -4.37 -1.30
N TRP A 76 -5.53 -3.91 -0.05
CA TRP A 76 -6.67 -4.25 0.81
C TRP A 76 -8.00 -3.66 0.33
N LEU A 77 -7.98 -2.52 -0.34
CA LEU A 77 -9.16 -1.87 -0.92
C LEU A 77 -9.59 -2.50 -2.25
N ASP A 78 -9.64 -3.84 -2.31
CA ASP A 78 -10.15 -4.55 -3.47
C ASP A 78 -11.67 -4.44 -3.63
N TYR A 79 -12.35 -3.78 -2.71
CA TYR A 79 -13.78 -3.47 -2.68
C TYR A 79 -14.03 -2.08 -2.07
N ASP A 80 -15.25 -1.55 -2.19
CA ASP A 80 -15.65 -0.28 -1.57
C ASP A 80 -16.21 -0.51 -0.15
N PRO A 81 -15.52 -0.04 0.92
CA PRO A 81 -15.98 -0.26 2.28
C PRO A 81 -17.21 0.58 2.69
N VAL A 82 -17.52 1.67 1.98
CA VAL A 82 -18.67 2.54 2.30
C VAL A 82 -19.99 1.88 1.88
N CYS A 83 -19.99 1.04 0.85
CA CYS A 83 -21.16 0.21 0.49
C CYS A 83 -21.02 -1.26 0.90
N ASP A 84 -19.83 -1.69 1.35
CA ASP A 84 -19.48 -3.10 1.58
C ASP A 84 -19.70 -3.94 0.31
N CYS A 85 -19.23 -3.42 -0.83
CA CYS A 85 -19.59 -3.95 -2.15
C CYS A 85 -18.48 -3.82 -3.22
N GLN A 86 -18.51 -4.73 -4.20
CA GLN A 86 -17.73 -4.66 -5.44
C GLN A 86 -18.46 -3.83 -6.50
N ASP A 87 -19.75 -4.10 -6.66
CA ASP A 87 -20.65 -3.45 -7.60
C ASP A 87 -21.88 -2.92 -6.87
N TYR A 88 -22.42 -1.82 -7.37
CA TYR A 88 -23.70 -1.24 -6.97
C TYR A 88 -24.44 -0.69 -8.19
N GLY A 89 -25.73 -0.42 -8.03
CA GLY A 89 -26.56 0.22 -9.07
C GLY A 89 -27.06 1.57 -8.58
N ASP A 90 -28.38 1.70 -8.49
CA ASP A 90 -29.00 2.83 -7.78
C ASP A 90 -29.11 2.49 -6.29
N LEU A 91 -28.04 2.74 -5.54
CA LEU A 91 -28.00 2.48 -4.10
C LEU A 91 -29.06 3.33 -3.40
N VAL A 92 -29.88 2.72 -2.54
CA VAL A 92 -30.93 3.43 -1.80
C VAL A 92 -30.59 3.51 -0.32
N LEU A 93 -30.20 4.70 0.15
CA LEU A 93 -30.05 4.98 1.58
C LEU A 93 -31.42 5.11 2.24
N GLU A 94 -31.79 4.13 3.07
CA GLU A 94 -33.09 4.09 3.74
C GLU A 94 -33.08 4.87 5.06
N ASN A 95 -31.98 4.81 5.81
CA ASN A 95 -31.89 5.42 7.12
C ASN A 95 -30.47 5.84 7.48
N VAL A 96 -30.36 6.94 8.22
CA VAL A 96 -29.15 7.38 8.92
C VAL A 96 -29.57 7.71 10.34
N ALA A 97 -29.01 7.00 11.31
CA ALA A 97 -29.21 7.29 12.74
C ALA A 97 -27.87 7.69 13.35
N ILE A 98 -27.80 8.92 13.86
CA ILE A 98 -26.59 9.45 14.51
C ILE A 98 -26.66 9.25 16.02
N THR A 99 -25.60 8.71 16.59
CA THR A 99 -25.30 8.75 18.02
C THR A 99 -24.05 9.61 18.22
N GLN A 100 -24.22 10.83 18.71
CA GLN A 100 -23.10 11.69 19.04
C GLN A 100 -22.39 11.14 20.29
N THR A 101 -21.09 10.89 20.22
CA THR A 101 -20.30 10.40 21.35
C THR A 101 -19.80 11.57 22.18
N ASP A 102 -19.26 12.60 21.51
CA ASP A 102 -18.73 13.83 22.10
C ASP A 102 -18.72 14.96 21.04
N ALA A 103 -17.96 16.03 21.26
CA ALA A 103 -17.96 17.20 20.38
C ALA A 103 -17.37 16.92 18.98
N ASP A 104 -16.46 15.95 18.88
CA ASP A 104 -15.68 15.66 17.68
C ASP A 104 -15.84 14.20 17.19
N HIS A 105 -16.63 13.37 17.85
CA HIS A 105 -16.90 11.99 17.45
C HIS A 105 -18.40 11.66 17.42
N ALA A 106 -18.79 10.91 16.40
CA ALA A 106 -20.14 10.37 16.26
C ALA A 106 -20.12 8.96 15.66
N ALA A 107 -21.17 8.19 15.91
CA ALA A 107 -21.44 6.95 15.19
C ALA A 107 -22.69 7.14 14.33
N ALA A 108 -22.56 6.89 13.02
CA ALA A 108 -23.67 6.89 12.09
C ALA A 108 -24.04 5.46 11.72
N ILE A 109 -25.18 4.98 12.20
CA ILE A 109 -25.75 3.71 11.77
C ILE A 109 -26.52 3.98 10.48
N VAL A 110 -26.03 3.41 9.39
CA VAL A 110 -26.60 3.57 8.05
C VAL A 110 -27.24 2.27 7.61
N ARG A 111 -28.39 2.39 6.96
CA ARG A 111 -29.12 1.26 6.38
C ARG A 111 -29.45 1.56 4.95
N PHE A 112 -29.07 0.67 4.04
CA PHE A 112 -29.23 0.89 2.61
C PHE A 112 -29.44 -0.43 1.84
N ARG A 113 -29.67 -0.30 0.54
CA ARG A 113 -29.79 -1.38 -0.44
C ARG A 113 -28.90 -1.06 -1.63
N LEU A 114 -28.12 -2.01 -2.14
CA LEU A 114 -27.16 -1.77 -3.23
C LEU A 114 -27.86 -1.48 -4.56
N TYR A 115 -28.99 -2.13 -4.78
CA TYR A 115 -29.88 -1.88 -5.91
C TYR A 115 -31.28 -1.54 -5.42
N LYS A 116 -31.95 -0.65 -6.15
CA LYS A 116 -33.32 -0.21 -5.85
C LYS A 116 -34.32 -1.36 -5.72
N GLU A 117 -34.11 -2.47 -6.42
CA GLU A 117 -34.99 -3.64 -6.41
C GLU A 117 -34.63 -4.68 -5.34
N ASP A 118 -33.50 -4.51 -4.64
CA ASP A 118 -33.08 -5.47 -3.62
C ASP A 118 -34.07 -5.52 -2.47
N LYS A 119 -34.27 -6.72 -1.94
CA LYS A 119 -35.03 -6.94 -0.70
C LYS A 119 -34.12 -6.95 0.52
N GLU A 120 -32.89 -7.39 0.32
CA GLU A 120 -31.87 -7.42 1.37
C GLU A 120 -31.38 -6.00 1.67
N LYS A 121 -31.07 -5.76 2.94
CA LYS A 121 -30.70 -4.45 3.45
C LYS A 121 -29.39 -4.61 4.19
N ILE A 122 -28.41 -3.82 3.81
CA ILE A 122 -27.12 -3.76 4.48
C ILE A 122 -27.25 -2.73 5.60
N THR A 123 -26.68 -3.06 6.76
CA THR A 123 -26.56 -2.13 7.89
C THR A 123 -25.11 -2.13 8.34
N GLN A 124 -24.54 -0.93 8.43
CA GLN A 124 -23.19 -0.74 8.94
C GLN A 124 -23.10 0.52 9.78
N THR A 125 -22.01 0.64 10.54
CA THR A 125 -21.73 1.82 11.36
C THR A 125 -20.53 2.56 10.81
N LEU A 126 -20.71 3.81 10.41
CA LEU A 126 -19.59 4.72 10.15
C LEU A 126 -19.19 5.38 11.46
N LYS A 127 -17.95 5.17 11.90
CA LYS A 127 -17.34 5.96 12.96
C LYS A 127 -16.89 7.26 12.34
N MET A 128 -17.40 8.38 12.83
CA MET A 128 -17.15 9.70 12.29
C MET A 128 -16.28 10.50 13.25
N VAL A 129 -15.33 11.25 12.72
CA VAL A 129 -14.51 12.21 13.48
C VAL A 129 -14.53 13.59 12.80
N ALA A 130 -14.51 14.65 13.59
CA ALA A 130 -14.42 16.02 13.12
C ALA A 130 -12.94 16.45 13.01
N GLU A 131 -12.43 16.56 11.79
CA GLU A 131 -11.06 16.97 11.50
C GLU A 131 -11.06 18.14 10.52
N ASN A 132 -10.24 19.17 10.78
CA ASN A 132 -10.06 20.32 9.89
C ASN A 132 -11.39 20.99 9.47
N GLY A 133 -12.35 21.09 10.40
CA GLY A 133 -13.65 21.69 10.13
C GLY A 133 -14.56 20.86 9.21
N ARG A 134 -14.34 19.55 9.11
CA ARG A 134 -15.19 18.61 8.37
C ARG A 134 -15.42 17.33 9.18
N TRP A 135 -16.58 16.71 9.01
CA TRP A 135 -16.75 15.31 9.45
C TRP A 135 -16.18 14.39 8.39
N VAL A 136 -15.46 13.36 8.82
CA VAL A 136 -14.86 12.33 7.96
C VAL A 136 -15.04 10.96 8.61
N ILE A 137 -14.98 9.89 7.80
CA ILE A 137 -15.07 8.51 8.25
C ILE A 137 -13.74 8.08 8.88
N ASP A 138 -13.74 7.83 10.18
CA ASP A 138 -12.60 7.28 10.89
C ASP A 138 -12.53 5.74 10.82
N ASP A 139 -13.69 5.09 10.69
CA ASP A 139 -13.77 3.64 10.51
C ASP A 139 -15.14 3.24 9.94
N VAL A 140 -15.20 2.09 9.28
CA VAL A 140 -16.46 1.43 8.91
C VAL A 140 -16.52 0.09 9.62
N VAL A 141 -17.64 -0.15 10.30
CA VAL A 141 -17.91 -1.42 10.99
C VAL A 141 -19.12 -2.09 10.36
N SER A 142 -18.87 -3.15 9.61
CA SER A 142 -19.90 -3.97 8.96
C SER A 142 -20.01 -5.36 9.62
N SER A 143 -20.69 -6.29 8.96
CA SER A 143 -20.71 -7.70 9.39
C SER A 143 -19.34 -8.37 9.33
N HIS A 144 -18.40 -7.83 8.54
CA HIS A 144 -17.01 -8.27 8.43
C HIS A 144 -16.10 -7.71 9.53
N GLY A 145 -16.61 -6.82 10.39
CA GLY A 145 -15.84 -6.15 11.43
C GLY A 145 -15.38 -4.75 11.03
N SER A 146 -14.34 -4.26 11.71
CA SER A 146 -13.75 -2.94 11.49
C SER A 146 -12.77 -2.95 10.33
N VAL A 147 -13.00 -2.07 9.35
CA VAL A 147 -12.11 -1.84 8.21
C VAL A 147 -10.74 -1.39 8.70
N TRP A 148 -10.68 -0.43 9.62
CA TRP A 148 -9.40 0.05 10.14
C TRP A 148 -8.61 -1.06 10.82
N GLN A 149 -9.26 -1.89 11.64
CA GLN A 149 -8.59 -3.01 12.32
C GLN A 149 -8.08 -4.06 11.32
N ALA A 150 -8.81 -4.32 10.25
CA ALA A 150 -8.40 -5.25 9.22
C ALA A 150 -7.16 -4.72 8.45
N VAL A 151 -7.22 -3.50 7.93
CA VAL A 151 -6.09 -2.84 7.23
C VAL A 151 -4.87 -2.74 8.15
N ASN A 152 -5.04 -2.19 9.35
CA ASN A 152 -3.92 -1.99 10.26
C ASN A 152 -3.35 -3.32 10.77
N GLY A 153 -4.20 -4.31 11.02
CA GLY A 153 -3.76 -5.64 11.43
C GLY A 153 -2.97 -6.37 10.33
N GLU A 154 -3.34 -6.20 9.06
CA GLU A 154 -2.55 -6.70 7.94
C GLU A 154 -1.18 -6.00 7.86
N ASN A 155 -1.16 -4.66 7.94
CA ASN A 155 0.07 -3.88 7.98
C ASN A 155 0.99 -4.33 9.12
N GLU A 156 0.47 -4.54 10.32
CA GLU A 156 1.24 -4.98 11.49
C GLU A 156 1.82 -6.38 11.31
N LYS A 157 1.06 -7.32 10.74
CA LYS A 157 1.55 -8.67 10.42
C LYS A 157 2.72 -8.61 9.47
N ILE A 158 2.55 -7.88 8.38
CA ILE A 158 3.58 -7.62 7.38
C ILE A 158 4.83 -7.00 8.01
N LEU A 159 4.67 -5.91 8.78
CA LEU A 159 5.80 -5.20 9.39
C LEU A 159 6.53 -6.08 10.41
N THR A 160 5.80 -6.97 11.10
CA THR A 160 6.39 -7.94 12.02
C THR A 160 7.27 -8.94 11.28
N VAL A 161 6.81 -9.46 10.14
CA VAL A 161 7.61 -10.34 9.27
C VAL A 161 8.83 -9.59 8.75
N LEU A 162 8.67 -8.38 8.19
CA LEU A 162 9.81 -7.58 7.73
C LEU A 162 10.84 -7.32 8.83
N ALA A 163 10.40 -7.11 10.07
CA ALA A 163 11.28 -6.95 11.20
C ALA A 163 12.01 -8.26 11.57
N SER A 164 11.34 -9.43 11.46
CA SER A 164 11.97 -10.73 11.75
C SER A 164 13.02 -11.11 10.72
N LEU A 165 12.85 -10.69 9.46
CA LEU A 165 13.82 -10.88 8.38
C LEU A 165 15.18 -10.25 8.72
N GLN A 166 15.18 -9.11 9.42
CA GLN A 166 16.40 -8.33 9.66
C GLN A 166 17.34 -9.01 10.66
N LYS A 167 18.52 -9.42 10.17
CA LYS A 167 19.61 -9.98 10.99
C LYS A 167 20.85 -9.09 10.94
N GLU A 168 21.72 -9.23 11.94
CA GLU A 168 22.98 -8.48 11.97
C GLU A 168 23.89 -8.87 10.79
N GLN A 169 24.01 -10.17 10.54
CA GLN A 169 24.85 -10.73 9.47
C GLN A 169 24.04 -10.82 8.16
N PRO A 170 24.59 -10.37 7.01
CA PRO A 170 23.91 -10.41 5.73
C PRO A 170 23.56 -11.84 5.27
N GLU A 171 24.39 -12.82 5.62
CA GLU A 171 24.14 -14.23 5.31
C GLU A 171 22.89 -14.76 6.02
N ALA A 172 22.72 -14.39 7.30
CA ALA A 172 21.56 -14.76 8.09
C ALA A 172 20.30 -14.01 7.66
N PHE A 173 20.44 -12.75 7.19
CA PHE A 173 19.34 -12.04 6.54
C PHE A 173 18.88 -12.81 5.29
N VAL A 174 19.81 -13.21 4.42
CA VAL A 174 19.49 -13.98 3.21
C VAL A 174 18.87 -15.34 3.54
N ASP A 175 19.41 -16.07 4.51
CA ASP A 175 18.87 -17.35 4.97
C ASP A 175 17.39 -17.20 5.40
N GLU A 176 17.10 -16.22 6.25
CA GLU A 176 15.75 -15.92 6.74
C GLU A 176 14.80 -15.52 5.60
N LEU A 177 15.25 -14.78 4.58
CA LEU A 177 14.42 -14.47 3.40
C LEU A 177 13.91 -15.74 2.70
N PHE A 178 14.78 -16.74 2.55
CA PHE A 178 14.45 -17.97 1.85
C PHE A 178 13.62 -18.93 2.73
N GLU A 179 13.80 -18.94 4.05
CA GLU A 179 12.91 -19.65 4.97
C GLU A 179 11.46 -19.16 4.86
N HIS A 180 11.27 -17.88 4.60
CA HIS A 180 9.97 -17.22 4.49
C HIS A 180 9.46 -17.07 3.06
N ILE A 181 10.08 -17.69 2.05
CA ILE A 181 9.67 -17.48 0.64
C ILE A 181 8.32 -18.13 0.33
N ALA A 182 8.02 -19.26 0.96
CA ALA A 182 6.84 -20.08 0.67
C ALA A 182 5.61 -19.73 1.54
N ASP A 183 5.76 -18.81 2.50
CA ASP A 183 4.67 -18.46 3.43
C ASP A 183 3.72 -17.38 2.90
N TYR A 184 4.04 -16.77 1.75
CA TYR A 184 3.28 -15.69 1.11
C TYR A 184 2.94 -14.51 2.03
N SER A 185 3.66 -14.37 3.14
CA SER A 185 3.31 -13.43 4.21
C SER A 185 3.90 -12.04 3.99
N TRP A 186 4.77 -11.89 2.99
CA TRP A 186 5.42 -10.64 2.62
C TRP A 186 5.80 -10.67 1.12
N PRO A 187 5.73 -9.53 0.43
CA PRO A 187 6.22 -9.38 -0.93
C PRO A 187 7.68 -8.97 -0.97
N TRP A 188 8.38 -9.57 -1.92
CA TRP A 188 9.80 -9.34 -2.18
C TRP A 188 10.16 -7.86 -2.43
N THR A 189 9.21 -7.03 -2.84
CA THR A 189 9.43 -5.60 -3.15
C THR A 189 9.78 -4.73 -1.93
N TRP A 190 9.71 -5.25 -0.70
CA TRP A 190 10.11 -4.48 0.50
C TRP A 190 11.47 -4.83 1.06
N VAL A 191 12.06 -5.92 0.59
CA VAL A 191 13.43 -6.25 0.94
C VAL A 191 14.40 -5.76 -0.13
N VAL A 192 13.90 -5.15 -1.22
CA VAL A 192 14.70 -4.45 -2.22
C VAL A 192 14.76 -2.95 -1.92
N SER A 193 15.81 -2.31 -2.40
CA SER A 193 16.02 -0.87 -2.25
C SER A 193 14.93 -0.02 -2.94
N ASP A 194 14.77 1.21 -2.47
CA ASP A 194 13.89 2.20 -3.08
C ASP A 194 14.19 2.41 -4.58
N THR A 195 15.47 2.41 -4.97
CA THR A 195 15.88 2.53 -6.36
C THR A 195 15.37 1.36 -7.20
N TYR A 196 15.51 0.13 -6.70
CA TYR A 196 15.01 -1.05 -7.39
C TYR A 196 13.48 -1.01 -7.54
N ARG A 197 12.77 -0.67 -6.46
CA ARG A 197 11.31 -0.53 -6.47
C ARG A 197 10.83 0.54 -7.45
N GLN A 198 11.51 1.69 -7.51
CA GLN A 198 11.22 2.74 -8.49
C GLN A 198 11.43 2.28 -9.94
N ALA A 199 12.47 1.49 -10.21
CA ALA A 199 12.73 0.94 -11.54
C ALA A 199 11.60 -0.02 -11.97
N VAL A 200 11.16 -0.93 -11.10
CA VAL A 200 10.02 -1.83 -11.35
C VAL A 200 8.75 -1.03 -11.62
N ASN A 201 8.45 -0.03 -10.79
CA ASN A 201 7.27 0.82 -10.96
C ASN A 201 7.29 1.63 -12.26
N ALA A 202 8.46 2.16 -12.65
CA ALA A 202 8.63 2.87 -13.91
C ALA A 202 8.41 1.91 -15.10
N PHE A 203 9.00 0.72 -15.03
CA PHE A 203 8.85 -0.30 -16.06
C PHE A 203 7.39 -0.74 -16.21
N TYR A 204 6.70 -1.03 -15.11
CA TYR A 204 5.27 -1.35 -15.06
C TYR A 204 4.43 -0.29 -15.79
N LYS A 205 4.63 0.99 -15.45
CA LYS A 205 3.91 2.11 -16.07
C LYS A 205 4.18 2.23 -17.57
N THR A 206 5.40 1.95 -18.02
CA THR A 206 5.71 1.95 -19.47
C THR A 206 5.16 0.73 -20.21
N THR A 207 4.92 -0.36 -19.50
CA THR A 207 4.41 -1.61 -20.07
C THR A 207 2.90 -1.57 -20.20
N PHE A 208 2.19 -1.07 -19.20
CA PHE A 208 0.71 -1.11 -19.13
C PHE A 208 0.05 0.26 -19.29
N ARG A 209 0.61 1.12 -20.16
CA ARG A 209 0.23 2.54 -20.32
C ARG A 209 -1.28 2.82 -20.47
N ASN A 210 -2.04 1.87 -21.01
CA ASN A 210 -3.47 2.02 -21.31
C ASN A 210 -4.37 1.02 -20.57
N GLY A 211 -3.86 0.31 -19.55
CA GLY A 211 -4.61 -0.73 -18.83
C GLY A 211 -4.94 -1.98 -19.66
N SER A 212 -4.50 -2.07 -20.92
CA SER A 212 -4.59 -3.28 -21.73
C SER A 212 -3.41 -4.20 -21.40
N ASN A 213 -3.64 -5.16 -20.51
CA ASN A 213 -2.70 -6.26 -20.30
C ASN A 213 -3.02 -7.34 -21.35
N SER A 214 -2.21 -7.43 -22.41
CA SER A 214 -2.27 -8.65 -23.23
C SER A 214 -1.65 -9.79 -22.42
N ASP A 215 -2.24 -10.99 -22.48
CA ASP A 215 -1.65 -12.18 -21.83
C ASP A 215 -0.20 -12.40 -22.31
N GLU A 216 0.11 -12.00 -23.55
CA GLU A 216 1.43 -12.08 -24.16
C GLU A 216 2.46 -11.16 -23.48
N ASP A 217 2.10 -9.91 -23.19
CA ASP A 217 2.95 -8.98 -22.44
C ASP A 217 3.18 -9.47 -21.01
N MET A 218 2.13 -10.01 -20.37
CA MET A 218 2.22 -10.56 -19.02
C MET A 218 3.19 -11.74 -18.95
N GLN A 219 3.18 -12.62 -19.95
CA GLN A 219 4.09 -13.77 -20.01
C GLN A 219 5.52 -13.36 -20.36
N THR A 220 5.69 -12.46 -21.35
CA THR A 220 7.02 -12.08 -21.85
C THR A 220 7.81 -11.25 -20.82
N GLU A 221 7.12 -10.41 -20.06
CA GLU A 221 7.75 -9.47 -19.12
C GLU A 221 7.61 -9.89 -17.65
N ARG A 222 7.08 -11.09 -17.41
CA ARG A 222 6.80 -11.64 -16.07
C ARG A 222 8.00 -11.50 -15.13
N GLN A 223 9.19 -11.82 -15.62
CA GLN A 223 10.44 -11.80 -14.85
C GLN A 223 10.83 -10.44 -14.26
N PHE A 224 10.26 -9.34 -14.76
CA PHE A 224 10.59 -7.97 -14.35
C PHE A 224 9.52 -7.33 -13.48
N ILE A 225 8.32 -7.91 -13.44
CA ILE A 225 7.13 -7.30 -12.81
C ILE A 225 6.50 -8.25 -11.79
N TYR A 226 6.20 -9.48 -12.21
CA TYR A 226 5.36 -10.41 -11.46
C TYR A 226 6.15 -11.49 -10.74
N ASP A 227 7.26 -11.94 -11.32
CA ASP A 227 8.09 -12.96 -10.71
C ASP A 227 8.82 -12.43 -9.49
N ASN A 228 8.87 -13.24 -8.44
CA ASN A 228 9.73 -12.98 -7.31
C ASN A 228 11.20 -13.19 -7.72
N PRO A 229 12.01 -12.12 -7.79
CA PRO A 229 13.39 -12.23 -8.25
C PRO A 229 14.27 -13.01 -7.27
N ILE A 230 13.86 -13.19 -6.01
CA ILE A 230 14.62 -13.94 -4.99
C ILE A 230 14.61 -15.45 -5.33
N CYS A 231 13.50 -16.00 -5.82
CA CYS A 231 13.34 -17.42 -6.16
C CYS A 231 13.10 -17.72 -7.64
N PHE A 232 13.34 -16.77 -8.54
CA PHE A 232 13.17 -16.93 -9.99
C PHE A 232 11.74 -17.30 -10.42
N GLY A 233 10.73 -16.67 -9.81
CA GLY A 233 9.34 -16.82 -10.25
C GLY A 233 8.40 -17.26 -9.15
N GLU A 234 7.63 -18.32 -9.41
CA GLU A 234 6.58 -18.79 -8.51
C GLU A 234 7.16 -19.37 -7.22
N GLU A 235 6.75 -18.81 -6.07
CA GLU A 235 7.26 -19.21 -4.76
C GLU A 235 6.95 -20.68 -4.44
N THR A 236 5.88 -21.25 -5.02
CA THR A 236 5.56 -22.70 -4.87
C THR A 236 6.62 -23.62 -5.47
N LEU A 237 7.47 -23.13 -6.37
CA LEU A 237 8.53 -23.92 -6.98
C LEU A 237 9.78 -23.99 -6.12
N PHE A 238 9.94 -23.10 -5.13
CA PHE A 238 11.06 -23.17 -4.21
C PHE A 238 10.99 -24.43 -3.34
N SER A 239 12.11 -25.14 -3.19
CA SER A 239 12.22 -26.33 -2.35
C SER A 239 13.09 -26.07 -1.12
N HIS A 240 14.37 -25.80 -1.31
CA HIS A 240 15.31 -25.52 -0.23
C HIS A 240 16.59 -24.85 -0.77
N ILE A 241 17.34 -24.24 0.14
CA ILE A 241 18.66 -23.66 -0.13
C ILE A 241 19.71 -24.77 -0.18
N ASP A 242 20.55 -24.76 -1.21
CA ASP A 242 21.70 -25.65 -1.35
C ASP A 242 23.00 -25.00 -0.85
N GLU A 243 23.15 -23.69 -1.05
CA GLU A 243 24.34 -22.93 -0.67
C GLU A 243 24.02 -21.45 -0.41
N ILE A 244 24.58 -20.91 0.68
CA ILE A 244 24.76 -19.46 0.88
C ILE A 244 26.24 -19.21 1.07
N ARG A 245 26.81 -18.33 0.24
CA ARG A 245 28.24 -18.01 0.28
C ARG A 245 28.48 -16.51 0.12
N THR A 246 29.17 -15.93 1.09
CA THR A 246 29.63 -14.54 1.03
C THR A 246 30.74 -14.38 0.00
N LEU A 247 30.51 -13.54 -1.00
CA LEU A 247 31.52 -13.16 -1.99
C LEU A 247 32.29 -11.91 -1.55
N GLU A 248 31.55 -10.90 -1.07
CA GLU A 248 32.09 -9.63 -0.61
C GLU A 248 31.32 -9.17 0.63
N LYS A 249 32.00 -8.55 1.61
CA LYS A 249 31.36 -8.03 2.82
C LYS A 249 32.16 -6.91 3.47
N ASN A 250 31.47 -5.86 3.83
CA ASN A 250 31.93 -4.83 4.75
C ASN A 250 30.80 -4.47 5.74
N ALA A 251 30.97 -3.38 6.50
CA ALA A 251 30.00 -2.99 7.53
C ALA A 251 28.59 -2.69 6.98
N ASP A 252 28.52 -2.13 5.78
CA ASP A 252 27.30 -1.55 5.21
C ASP A 252 26.94 -2.14 3.84
N ALA A 253 27.70 -3.10 3.32
CA ALA A 253 27.42 -3.75 2.05
C ALA A 253 27.91 -5.20 2.03
N ALA A 254 27.22 -6.03 1.27
CA ALA A 254 27.62 -7.41 1.03
C ALA A 254 27.19 -7.88 -0.36
N ARG A 255 27.88 -8.90 -0.88
CA ARG A 255 27.45 -9.65 -2.05
C ARG A 255 27.38 -11.11 -1.64
N ILE A 256 26.18 -11.68 -1.66
CA ILE A 256 25.91 -13.04 -1.21
C ILE A 256 25.50 -13.88 -2.41
N HIS A 257 26.26 -14.92 -2.68
CA HIS A 257 25.89 -15.96 -3.65
C HIS A 257 24.91 -16.93 -3.01
N VAL A 258 23.84 -17.28 -3.72
CA VAL A 258 22.86 -18.27 -3.29
C VAL A 258 22.62 -19.25 -4.43
N ARG A 259 22.59 -20.54 -4.08
CA ARG A 259 22.10 -21.61 -4.93
C ARG A 259 20.98 -22.34 -4.19
N PHE A 260 19.91 -22.64 -4.90
CA PHE A 260 18.75 -23.33 -4.35
C PHE A 260 18.15 -24.30 -5.35
N SER A 261 17.42 -25.25 -4.81
CA SER A 261 16.74 -26.30 -5.57
C SER A 261 15.26 -25.99 -5.71
N LEU A 262 14.70 -26.38 -6.84
CA LEU A 262 13.28 -26.25 -7.16
C LEU A 262 12.56 -27.61 -7.00
N THR A 263 11.25 -27.56 -6.80
CA THR A 263 10.39 -28.76 -6.65
C THR A 263 10.33 -29.62 -7.91
N ASN A 264 10.67 -29.06 -9.08
CA ASN A 264 10.75 -29.76 -10.36
C ASN A 264 12.11 -30.48 -10.58
N GLY A 265 13.04 -30.41 -9.62
CA GLY A 265 14.35 -31.04 -9.70
C GLY A 265 15.44 -30.20 -10.38
N ASN A 266 15.12 -28.99 -10.84
CA ASN A 266 16.12 -28.03 -11.31
C ASN A 266 16.77 -27.30 -10.14
N SER A 267 17.87 -26.60 -10.41
CA SER A 267 18.54 -25.71 -9.47
C SER A 267 18.81 -24.37 -10.14
N GLU A 268 18.66 -23.30 -9.38
CA GLU A 268 18.93 -21.93 -9.79
C GLU A 268 20.00 -21.31 -8.87
N GLU A 269 20.72 -20.33 -9.40
CA GLU A 269 21.73 -19.60 -8.63
C GLU A 269 21.77 -18.12 -9.02
N GLN A 270 22.10 -17.26 -8.06
CA GLN A 270 22.31 -15.82 -8.29
C GLN A 270 23.11 -15.20 -7.15
N ASP A 271 23.61 -13.99 -7.39
CA ASP A 271 24.15 -13.16 -6.32
C ASP A 271 23.18 -12.05 -5.94
N LEU A 272 22.97 -11.88 -4.63
CA LEU A 272 22.22 -10.78 -4.03
C LEU A 272 23.22 -9.69 -3.64
N VAL A 273 23.06 -8.50 -4.22
CA VAL A 273 23.83 -7.31 -3.83
C VAL A 273 23.08 -6.62 -2.71
N LEU A 274 23.69 -6.52 -1.53
CA LEU A 274 23.05 -6.00 -0.32
C LEU A 274 23.69 -4.69 0.11
N GLN A 275 22.88 -3.78 0.62
CA GLN A 275 23.31 -2.57 1.29
C GLN A 275 22.56 -2.38 2.60
N LYS A 276 23.24 -1.82 3.59
CA LYS A 276 22.65 -1.45 4.87
C LYS A 276 22.19 0.00 4.81
N HIS A 277 20.90 0.22 4.99
CA HIS A 277 20.29 1.55 5.07
C HIS A 277 19.51 1.67 6.37
N GLU A 278 19.79 2.71 7.15
CA GLU A 278 19.20 2.92 8.49
C GLU A 278 19.27 1.69 9.42
N GLY A 279 20.36 0.92 9.31
CA GLY A 279 20.59 -0.27 10.12
C GLY A 279 19.92 -1.55 9.61
N LYS A 280 19.21 -1.50 8.48
CA LYS A 280 18.52 -2.64 7.86
C LYS A 280 19.19 -3.04 6.55
N TRP A 281 19.25 -4.33 6.28
CA TRP A 281 19.68 -4.86 4.99
C TRP A 281 18.57 -4.72 3.96
N GLU A 282 18.95 -4.23 2.78
CA GLU A 282 18.15 -4.14 1.57
C GLU A 282 18.91 -4.77 0.39
N ILE A 283 18.19 -5.39 -0.53
CA ILE A 283 18.70 -5.92 -1.79
C ILE A 283 18.73 -4.79 -2.82
N MET A 284 19.93 -4.42 -3.24
CA MET A 284 20.15 -3.42 -4.28
C MET A 284 19.93 -3.99 -5.68
N ASP A 285 20.31 -5.25 -5.91
CA ASP A 285 20.25 -5.88 -7.22
C ASP A 285 20.34 -7.40 -7.12
N PHE A 286 19.90 -8.06 -8.19
CA PHE A 286 20.00 -9.50 -8.42
C PHE A 286 20.93 -9.74 -9.62
N ILE A 287 22.04 -10.43 -9.40
CA ILE A 287 23.02 -10.74 -10.46
C ILE A 287 22.85 -12.19 -10.87
N ARG A 288 22.26 -12.39 -12.04
CA ARG A 288 22.02 -13.73 -12.60
C ARG A 288 23.20 -14.21 -13.44
N PRO A 289 23.58 -15.50 -13.38
CA PRO A 289 24.58 -16.07 -14.28
C PRO A 289 24.22 -15.82 -15.75
N GLY A 290 25.19 -15.41 -16.55
CA GLY A 290 25.02 -15.18 -17.99
C GLY A 290 24.28 -13.90 -18.39
N SER A 291 23.29 -13.42 -17.63
CA SER A 291 22.52 -12.20 -17.94
C SER A 291 22.93 -10.97 -17.13
N GLY A 292 23.59 -11.15 -15.98
CA GLY A 292 24.06 -10.05 -15.14
C GLY A 292 22.94 -9.37 -14.34
N SER A 293 23.09 -8.07 -14.11
CA SER A 293 22.20 -7.23 -13.29
C SER A 293 20.77 -7.22 -13.80
N LEU A 294 19.82 -7.59 -12.94
CA LEU A 294 18.39 -7.51 -13.25
C LEU A 294 17.91 -6.05 -13.24
N LEU A 295 18.39 -5.23 -12.29
CA LEU A 295 18.06 -3.81 -12.23
C LEU A 295 18.39 -3.07 -13.54
N LYS A 296 19.61 -3.27 -14.07
CA LYS A 296 20.03 -2.64 -15.33
C LYS A 296 19.19 -3.09 -16.53
N GLN A 297 18.72 -4.35 -16.53
CA GLN A 297 17.83 -4.85 -17.58
C GLN A 297 16.47 -4.14 -17.53
N ILE A 298 15.90 -3.97 -16.34
CA ILE A 298 14.65 -3.23 -16.12
C ILE A 298 14.79 -1.78 -16.60
N GLU A 299 15.85 -1.10 -16.21
CA GLU A 299 16.13 0.30 -16.60
C GLU A 299 16.32 0.45 -18.12
N ALA A 300 17.07 -0.45 -18.74
CA ALA A 300 17.30 -0.45 -20.18
C ALA A 300 15.99 -0.65 -20.96
N LYS A 301 15.19 -1.66 -20.58
CA LYS A 301 13.88 -1.91 -21.19
C LYS A 301 12.92 -0.74 -21.03
N THR A 302 12.88 -0.13 -19.84
CA THR A 302 12.07 1.07 -19.59
C THR A 302 12.48 2.21 -20.52
N THR A 303 13.79 2.44 -20.66
CA THR A 303 14.35 3.49 -21.52
C THR A 303 14.00 3.25 -23.00
N ASP A 304 14.10 2.02 -23.48
CA ASP A 304 13.81 1.70 -24.87
C ASP A 304 12.31 1.83 -25.20
N ARG A 305 11.43 1.43 -24.28
CA ARG A 305 9.97 1.66 -24.42
C ARG A 305 9.61 3.14 -24.44
N LEU A 306 10.28 3.96 -23.62
CA LEU A 306 10.08 5.42 -23.63
C LEU A 306 10.44 6.01 -25.00
N LYS A 307 11.54 5.57 -25.62
CA LYS A 307 11.94 6.03 -26.96
C LYS A 307 10.92 5.62 -28.04
N GLN A 308 10.47 4.37 -28.03
CA GLN A 308 9.51 3.85 -29.01
C GLN A 308 8.15 4.55 -28.96
N GLY A 309 7.70 4.98 -27.77
CA GLY A 309 6.44 5.71 -27.61
C GLY A 309 6.53 7.21 -27.91
N THR A 310 7.65 7.71 -28.43
CA THR A 310 7.84 9.12 -28.82
C THR A 310 7.88 9.32 -30.34
N GLU A 311 7.75 8.24 -31.12
CA GLU A 311 7.54 8.24 -32.58
C GLU A 311 6.05 8.08 -32.93
#